data_AF-A0A9N8ZGM5-F1
#
_entry.id   AF-A0A9N8ZGM5-F1
#
_cell.length_a   1.000
_cell.length_b   1.000
_cell.length_c   1.000
_cell.angle_alpha   90.00
_cell.angle_beta   90.00
_cell.angle_gamma   90.00
#
_symmetry.space_group_name_H-M   'P 1'
#
loop_
_entity.id
_entity.type
_entity.pdbx_description
1 polymer ?
#
loop_
_entity_poly.entity_id
_entity_poly.type
_entity_poly.pdbx_seq_one_letter_code
_entity_poly.pdbx_strand_id
1 'polypeptide(L)'
;MLNENDEFKKWFKILFNAFHREETAIEFLHDSSPPQEFFDIFSPIKHCITNTKVIYYWSKDDETKIIQQAIDYIEKNFQTQESIESVHRRELQAFKDDENRLNFQQRMEWTLQNAILEDINNFIPGFNYLYKYGWMPSLNRQSDGKNDLILTNGKGIFAIVETKRVDKHNKDLKKYRKYHVIAQAIRYKRAFIEQNLNNPDIIAVVAVGITEEHSQKRYWPGLYDERVFRAFSFIKYGRCDFSDPEDEGFFYASSNSSNSSLSLAGN
;
A
#
# COMPACT_ATOMS: atom_id res chain seq x y z
N MET A 1 21.10 18.47 -6.10
CA MET A 1 21.53 18.07 -4.74
C MET A 1 20.52 17.05 -4.27
N LEU A 2 20.96 15.84 -3.92
CA LEU A 2 20.08 14.86 -3.26
C LEU A 2 19.70 15.47 -1.91
N ASN A 3 18.41 15.56 -1.64
CA ASN A 3 17.88 16.06 -0.37
C ASN A 3 18.30 15.03 0.69
N GLU A 4 18.85 15.44 1.84
CA GLU A 4 19.31 14.52 2.91
C GLU A 4 18.23 13.49 3.33
N ASN A 5 16.95 13.80 3.10
CA ASN A 5 15.81 12.91 3.37
C ASN A 5 15.66 11.71 2.41
N ASP A 6 16.28 11.74 1.22
CA ASP A 6 16.24 10.58 0.30
C ASP A 6 17.10 9.41 0.80
N GLU A 7 18.04 9.64 1.72
CA GLU A 7 18.99 8.63 2.18
C GLU A 7 18.31 7.48 2.95
N PHE A 8 17.22 7.76 3.67
CA PHE A 8 16.51 6.75 4.46
C PHE A 8 15.47 5.97 3.66
N LYS A 9 15.11 6.40 2.44
CA LYS A 9 14.08 5.71 1.61
C LYS A 9 14.39 4.23 1.43
N LYS A 10 15.66 3.88 1.16
CA LYS A 10 16.09 2.49 1.01
C LYS A 10 15.88 1.66 2.29
N TRP A 11 16.11 2.25 3.46
CA TRP A 11 15.99 1.57 4.75
C TRP A 11 14.54 1.41 5.16
N PHE A 12 13.71 2.43 4.93
CA PHE A 12 12.26 2.27 5.05
C PHE A 12 11.73 1.20 4.10
N LYS A 13 12.20 1.15 2.84
CA LYS A 13 11.78 0.11 1.88
C LYS A 13 12.10 -1.29 2.38
N ILE A 14 13.28 -1.48 2.97
CA ILE A 14 13.68 -2.75 3.60
C ILE A 14 12.77 -3.08 4.80
N LEU A 15 12.49 -2.09 5.66
CA LEU A 15 11.62 -2.23 6.82
C LEU A 15 10.18 -2.62 6.44
N PHE A 16 9.55 -1.88 5.52
CA PHE A 16 8.19 -2.18 5.04
C PHE A 16 8.12 -3.52 4.31
N ASN A 17 9.17 -3.93 3.58
CA ASN A 17 9.24 -5.25 2.97
C ASN A 17 9.32 -6.37 4.03
N ALA A 18 10.03 -6.16 5.14
CA ALA A 18 10.05 -7.12 6.25
C ALA A 18 8.65 -7.30 6.86
N PHE A 19 7.92 -6.19 7.13
CA PHE A 19 6.53 -6.28 7.59
C PHE A 19 5.61 -6.97 6.59
N HIS A 20 5.76 -6.69 5.30
CA HIS A 20 4.98 -7.34 4.26
C HIS A 20 5.20 -8.86 4.21
N ARG A 21 6.42 -9.31 4.54
CA ARG A 21 6.81 -10.72 4.63
C ARG A 21 6.53 -11.35 6.00
N GLU A 22 5.91 -10.60 6.90
CA GLU A 22 5.64 -10.99 8.29
C GLU A 22 6.90 -11.30 9.12
N GLU A 23 8.06 -10.79 8.69
CA GLU A 23 9.33 -10.94 9.39
C GLU A 23 9.35 -10.04 10.64
N THR A 24 10.09 -10.46 11.66
CA THR A 24 10.29 -9.70 12.92
C THR A 24 11.75 -9.29 13.14
N ALA A 25 12.57 -9.43 12.10
CA ALA A 25 13.98 -9.08 12.12
C ALA A 25 14.49 -8.72 10.73
N ILE A 26 15.54 -7.90 10.68
CA ILE A 26 16.25 -7.49 9.46
C ILE A 26 17.75 -7.61 9.73
N GLU A 27 18.46 -8.22 8.80
CA GLU A 27 19.91 -8.40 8.88
C GLU A 27 20.63 -7.50 7.89
N PHE A 28 21.70 -6.85 8.36
CA PHE A 28 22.62 -6.06 7.53
C PHE A 28 24.04 -6.58 7.69
N LEU A 29 24.87 -6.43 6.64
CA LEU A 29 26.31 -6.52 6.81
C LEU A 29 26.78 -5.27 7.57
N HIS A 30 27.90 -5.36 8.30
CA HIS A 30 28.43 -4.23 9.07
C HIS A 30 28.55 -2.94 8.23
N ASP A 31 29.14 -3.04 7.05
CA ASP A 31 29.40 -1.89 6.17
C ASP A 31 28.14 -1.40 5.43
N SER A 32 27.02 -2.10 5.57
CA SER A 32 25.74 -1.76 4.94
C SER A 32 24.61 -1.52 5.94
N SER A 33 24.92 -1.43 7.24
CA SER A 33 23.92 -1.09 8.25
C SER A 33 23.41 0.35 8.05
N PRO A 34 22.11 0.60 8.32
CA PRO A 34 21.62 1.96 8.47
C PRO A 34 22.38 2.69 9.58
N PRO A 35 22.47 4.02 9.49
CA PRO A 35 23.01 4.83 10.58
C PRO A 35 22.05 4.79 11.79
N GLN A 36 22.57 5.03 13.00
CA GLN A 36 21.82 4.85 14.25
C GLN A 36 20.56 5.73 14.30
N GLU A 37 20.62 6.92 13.71
CA GLU A 37 19.52 7.88 13.62
C GLU A 37 18.28 7.29 12.93
N PHE A 38 18.45 6.33 12.02
CA PHE A 38 17.33 5.62 11.41
C PHE A 38 16.59 4.76 12.44
N PHE A 39 17.32 4.07 13.33
CA PHE A 39 16.70 3.20 14.33
C PHE A 39 16.15 3.96 15.54
N ASP A 40 16.68 5.15 15.82
CA ASP A 40 16.17 6.04 16.87
C ASP A 40 14.73 6.52 16.60
N ILE A 41 14.26 6.39 15.34
CA ILE A 41 12.86 6.62 14.95
C ILE A 41 11.91 5.62 15.65
N PHE A 42 12.41 4.42 15.94
CA PHE A 42 11.57 3.29 16.33
C PHE A 42 11.78 2.88 17.78
N SER A 43 10.69 2.70 18.51
CA SER A 43 10.71 2.15 19.87
C SER A 43 9.62 1.09 20.00
N PRO A 44 9.94 -0.21 20.22
CA PRO A 44 11.19 -0.73 20.79
C PRO A 44 11.96 -1.68 19.86
N ILE A 45 12.59 -1.18 18.79
CA ILE A 45 13.52 -2.02 18.00
C ILE A 45 14.79 -2.30 18.82
N LYS A 46 15.17 -3.58 18.91
CA LYS A 46 16.41 -4.03 19.53
C LYS A 46 17.42 -4.42 18.45
N HIS A 47 18.69 -4.50 18.83
CA HIS A 47 19.73 -4.99 17.92
C HIS A 47 20.71 -5.93 18.62
N CYS A 48 21.35 -6.79 17.84
CA CYS A 48 22.54 -7.54 18.25
C CYS A 48 23.59 -7.55 17.14
N ILE A 49 24.86 -7.61 17.53
CA ILE A 49 25.99 -7.56 16.63
C ILE A 49 26.66 -8.94 16.63
N THR A 50 26.95 -9.45 15.44
CA THR A 50 27.76 -10.65 15.20
C THR A 50 29.05 -10.26 14.48
N ASN A 51 29.93 -11.24 14.23
CA ASN A 51 31.22 -11.00 13.57
C ASN A 51 31.09 -10.35 12.19
N THR A 52 30.00 -10.57 11.46
CA THR A 52 29.82 -10.07 10.09
C THR A 52 28.52 -9.30 9.86
N LYS A 53 27.59 -9.33 10.82
CA LYS A 53 26.24 -8.78 10.65
C LYS A 53 25.74 -8.02 11.87
N VAL A 54 24.87 -7.06 11.61
CA VAL A 54 24.01 -6.42 12.60
C VAL A 54 22.57 -6.87 12.35
N ILE A 55 21.92 -7.39 13.38
CA ILE A 55 20.54 -7.89 13.32
C ILE A 55 19.66 -6.96 14.14
N TYR A 56 18.66 -6.37 13.52
CA TYR A 56 17.62 -5.58 14.20
C TYR A 56 16.36 -6.41 14.29
N TYR A 57 15.68 -6.40 15.44
CA TYR A 57 14.51 -7.23 15.69
C TYR A 57 13.50 -6.58 16.63
N TRP A 58 12.25 -7.01 16.55
CA TRP A 58 11.14 -6.52 17.35
C TRP A 58 10.18 -7.65 17.73
N SER A 59 9.30 -7.41 18.71
CA SER A 59 8.21 -8.34 19.00
C SER A 59 7.05 -8.13 18.03
N LYS A 60 6.27 -9.17 17.73
CA LYS A 60 5.12 -9.04 16.81
C LYS A 60 4.08 -8.04 17.33
N ASP A 61 3.96 -7.89 18.65
CA ASP A 61 3.04 -6.97 19.31
C ASP A 61 3.44 -5.50 19.09
N ASP A 62 4.75 -5.24 18.90
CA ASP A 62 5.26 -3.90 18.62
C ASP A 62 5.11 -3.46 17.17
N GLU A 63 4.81 -4.38 16.23
CA GLU A 63 4.82 -4.10 14.79
C GLU A 63 3.90 -2.92 14.41
N THR A 64 2.69 -2.88 14.95
CA THR A 64 1.73 -1.78 14.68
C THR A 64 2.30 -0.43 15.13
N LYS A 65 2.99 -0.39 16.27
CA LYS A 65 3.60 0.84 16.79
C LYS A 65 4.78 1.28 15.91
N ILE A 66 5.60 0.34 15.46
CA ILE A 66 6.74 0.63 14.58
C ILE A 66 6.24 1.12 13.21
N ILE A 67 5.21 0.51 12.64
CA ILE A 67 4.57 0.98 11.40
C ILE A 67 4.05 2.41 11.57
N GLN A 68 3.39 2.71 12.70
CA GLN A 68 2.93 4.07 13.00
C GLN A 68 4.09 5.06 13.02
N GLN A 69 5.15 4.78 13.78
CA GLN A 69 6.33 5.63 13.87
C GLN A 69 7.01 5.85 12.52
N ALA A 70 7.07 4.82 11.69
CA ALA A 70 7.61 4.91 10.34
C ALA A 70 6.79 5.86 9.46
N ILE A 71 5.47 5.72 9.49
CA ILE A 71 4.58 6.56 8.68
C ILE A 71 4.58 8.00 9.20
N ASP A 72 4.57 8.22 10.52
CA ASP A 72 4.68 9.55 11.12
C ASP A 72 5.99 10.25 10.69
N TYR A 73 7.11 9.52 10.69
CA TYR A 73 8.39 10.05 10.25
C TYR A 73 8.38 10.41 8.76
N ILE A 74 7.88 9.51 7.91
CA ILE A 74 7.79 9.75 6.46
C ILE A 74 6.91 10.98 6.21
N GLU A 75 5.74 11.06 6.84
CA GLU A 75 4.82 12.19 6.66
C GLU A 75 5.41 13.51 7.13
N LYS A 76 6.20 13.51 8.20
CA LYS A 76 6.79 14.74 8.75
C LYS A 76 8.03 15.21 7.99
N ASN A 77 8.86 14.28 7.52
CA ASN A 77 10.21 14.61 7.05
C ASN A 77 10.38 14.47 5.54
N PHE A 78 9.60 13.62 4.86
CA PHE A 78 9.79 13.43 3.42
C PHE A 78 9.01 14.49 2.63
N GLN A 79 9.68 15.07 1.65
CA GLN A 79 9.07 16.02 0.74
C GLN A 79 8.22 15.27 -0.29
N THR A 80 7.06 15.85 -0.60
CA THR A 80 6.26 15.39 -1.72
C THR A 80 7.07 15.57 -3.01
N GLN A 81 7.14 14.54 -3.84
CA GLN A 81 7.88 14.61 -5.11
C GLN A 81 7.22 15.65 -6.04
N GLU A 82 7.97 16.62 -6.56
CA GLU A 82 7.43 17.67 -7.44
C GLU A 82 6.71 17.10 -8.67
N SER A 83 7.17 15.96 -9.18
CA SER A 83 6.55 15.29 -10.31
C SER A 83 5.15 14.76 -9.99
N ILE A 84 4.81 14.50 -8.72
CA ILE A 84 3.56 13.81 -8.35
C ILE A 84 2.32 14.62 -8.67
N GLU A 85 2.36 15.95 -8.48
CA GLU A 85 1.21 16.81 -8.77
C GLU A 85 0.95 16.88 -10.27
N SER A 86 2.02 16.89 -11.07
CA SER A 86 1.91 16.86 -12.52
C SER A 86 1.33 15.54 -13.03
N VAL A 87 1.71 14.43 -12.40
CA VAL A 87 1.16 13.09 -12.67
C VAL A 87 -0.31 13.08 -12.27
N HIS A 88 -0.64 13.53 -11.07
CA HIS A 88 -2.00 13.58 -10.56
C HIS A 88 -2.95 14.34 -11.47
N ARG A 89 -2.59 15.57 -11.88
CA ARG A 89 -3.43 16.37 -12.79
C ARG A 89 -3.68 15.66 -14.12
N ARG A 90 -2.64 15.04 -14.67
CA ARG A 90 -2.71 14.33 -15.95
C ARG A 90 -3.60 13.09 -15.87
N GLU A 91 -3.40 12.26 -14.85
CA GLU A 91 -4.16 11.03 -14.66
C GLU A 91 -5.62 11.32 -14.28
N LEU A 92 -5.86 12.37 -13.48
CA LEU A 92 -7.21 12.82 -13.15
C LEU A 92 -7.94 13.35 -14.39
N GLN A 93 -7.24 14.07 -15.27
CA GLN A 93 -7.82 14.50 -16.55
C GLN A 93 -8.16 13.28 -17.43
N ALA A 94 -7.23 12.32 -17.55
CA ALA A 94 -7.47 11.10 -18.31
C ALA A 94 -8.68 10.30 -17.77
N PHE A 95 -8.81 10.20 -16.45
CA PHE A 95 -9.96 9.60 -15.79
C PHE A 95 -11.29 10.28 -16.16
N LYS A 96 -11.31 11.62 -16.20
CA LYS A 96 -12.50 12.41 -16.58
C LYS A 96 -12.81 12.29 -18.07
N ASP A 97 -11.80 12.30 -18.92
CA ASP A 97 -11.97 12.19 -20.38
C ASP A 97 -12.62 10.87 -20.80
N ASP A 98 -12.37 9.80 -20.03
CA ASP A 98 -12.92 8.47 -20.30
C ASP A 98 -14.43 8.36 -20.01
N GLU A 99 -15.01 9.23 -19.17
CA GLU A 99 -16.43 9.18 -18.76
C GLU A 99 -17.39 9.02 -19.95
N ASN A 100 -17.13 9.75 -21.03
CA ASN A 100 -17.98 9.78 -22.22
C ASN A 100 -17.90 8.49 -23.06
N ARG A 101 -16.87 7.67 -22.86
CA ARG A 101 -16.58 6.45 -23.64
C ARG A 101 -17.06 5.17 -22.93
N LEU A 102 -17.58 5.31 -21.72
CA LEU A 102 -17.95 4.17 -20.88
C LEU A 102 -19.33 3.62 -21.25
N ASN A 103 -19.43 2.30 -21.30
CA ASN A 103 -20.72 1.60 -21.29
C ASN A 103 -21.38 1.67 -19.90
N PHE A 104 -22.64 1.23 -19.78
CA PHE A 104 -23.39 1.31 -18.53
C PHE A 104 -22.64 0.69 -17.32
N GLN A 105 -22.09 -0.52 -17.48
CA GLN A 105 -21.39 -1.20 -16.39
C GLN A 105 -20.11 -0.45 -15.98
N GLN A 106 -19.39 0.10 -16.96
CA GLN A 106 -18.19 0.90 -16.71
C GLN A 106 -18.50 2.25 -16.07
N ARG A 107 -19.59 2.94 -16.48
CA ARG A 107 -20.04 4.20 -15.85
C ARG A 107 -20.35 4.03 -14.38
N MET A 108 -20.93 2.88 -14.02
CA MET A 108 -21.23 2.56 -12.64
C MET A 108 -19.96 2.40 -11.78
N GLU A 109 -18.93 1.75 -12.31
CA GLU A 109 -17.64 1.62 -11.62
C GLU A 109 -16.91 2.97 -11.55
N TRP A 110 -16.91 3.72 -12.65
CA TRP A 110 -16.40 5.09 -12.71
C TRP A 110 -17.06 5.99 -11.68
N THR A 111 -18.37 5.88 -11.44
CA THR A 111 -19.08 6.67 -10.42
C THR A 111 -18.53 6.40 -9.02
N LEU A 112 -18.25 5.13 -8.69
CA LEU A 112 -17.65 4.76 -7.40
C LEU A 112 -16.22 5.32 -7.29
N GLN A 113 -15.44 5.21 -8.36
CA GLN A 113 -14.07 5.74 -8.41
C GLN A 113 -14.02 7.26 -8.34
N ASN A 114 -14.93 7.97 -9.02
CA ASN A 114 -15.03 9.42 -8.96
C ASN A 114 -15.38 9.87 -7.54
N ALA A 115 -16.30 9.18 -6.86
CA ALA A 115 -16.61 9.46 -5.45
C ALA A 115 -15.38 9.27 -4.53
N ILE A 116 -14.57 8.22 -4.78
CA ILE A 116 -13.30 8.03 -4.06
C ILE A 116 -12.35 9.19 -4.36
N LEU A 117 -12.21 9.65 -5.60
CA LEU A 117 -11.27 10.71 -5.97
C LEU A 117 -11.70 12.09 -5.46
N GLU A 118 -13.00 12.39 -5.48
CA GLU A 118 -13.57 13.64 -4.97
C GLU A 118 -13.41 13.78 -3.45
N ASP A 119 -13.42 12.67 -2.71
CA ASP A 119 -13.31 12.64 -1.25
C ASP A 119 -12.21 11.67 -0.77
N ILE A 120 -11.07 11.66 -1.47
CA ILE A 120 -9.98 10.69 -1.28
C ILE A 120 -9.54 10.57 0.18
N ASN A 121 -9.51 11.69 0.89
CA ASN A 121 -9.08 11.75 2.26
C ASN A 121 -10.01 11.06 3.24
N ASN A 122 -11.31 10.91 2.95
CA ASN A 122 -12.23 10.17 3.81
C ASN A 122 -12.24 8.68 3.49
N PHE A 123 -12.06 8.31 2.22
CA PHE A 123 -11.98 6.91 1.81
C PHE A 123 -10.64 6.27 2.16
N ILE A 124 -9.54 6.94 1.82
CA ILE A 124 -8.18 6.43 1.90
C ILE A 124 -7.30 7.54 2.52
N PRO A 125 -7.42 7.77 3.85
CA PRO A 125 -6.72 8.85 4.54
C PRO A 125 -5.21 8.83 4.28
N GLY A 126 -4.61 10.00 4.11
CA GLY A 126 -3.17 10.16 3.87
C GLY A 126 -2.74 9.99 2.41
N PHE A 127 -3.61 9.47 1.56
CA PHE A 127 -3.38 9.40 0.11
C PHE A 127 -4.09 10.57 -0.55
N ASN A 128 -3.34 11.39 -1.28
CA ASN A 128 -3.84 12.65 -1.83
C ASN A 128 -3.80 12.68 -3.35
N TYR A 129 -3.04 11.78 -3.98
CA TYR A 129 -2.74 11.87 -5.40
C TYR A 129 -3.12 10.57 -6.11
N LEU A 130 -3.83 10.69 -7.23
CA LEU A 130 -3.95 9.66 -8.25
C LEU A 130 -2.62 9.56 -9.01
N TYR A 131 -1.86 8.49 -8.78
CA TYR A 131 -0.60 8.24 -9.48
C TYR A 131 -0.80 7.62 -10.85
N LYS A 132 -1.81 6.75 -11.00
CA LYS A 132 -2.12 6.11 -12.27
C LYS A 132 -3.57 5.65 -12.33
N TYR A 133 -4.19 5.86 -13.48
CA TYR A 133 -5.50 5.31 -13.83
C TYR A 133 -5.36 4.36 -15.03
N GLY A 134 -6.16 3.29 -15.05
CA GLY A 134 -6.14 2.35 -16.18
C GLY A 134 -4.84 1.53 -16.27
N TRP A 135 -4.16 1.31 -15.15
CA TRP A 135 -2.87 0.62 -15.13
C TRP A 135 -3.00 -0.85 -15.52
N MET A 136 -2.20 -1.28 -16.50
CA MET A 136 -2.15 -2.66 -16.94
C MET A 136 -1.09 -3.46 -16.14
N PRO A 137 -1.48 -4.46 -15.33
CA PRO A 137 -0.58 -5.28 -14.55
C PRO A 137 0.17 -6.31 -15.40
N SER A 138 -0.32 -6.62 -16.59
CA SER A 138 0.37 -7.49 -17.56
C SER A 138 0.24 -6.93 -18.97
N LEU A 139 1.37 -6.81 -19.66
CA LEU A 139 1.41 -6.43 -21.10
C LEU A 139 0.69 -7.46 -21.98
N ASN A 140 0.57 -8.71 -21.52
CA ASN A 140 0.00 -9.82 -22.29
C ASN A 140 -1.50 -10.04 -22.06
N ARG A 141 -2.13 -9.28 -21.15
CA ARG A 141 -3.58 -9.34 -20.91
C ARG A 141 -4.18 -7.96 -21.07
N GLN A 142 -4.71 -7.69 -22.26
CA GLN A 142 -5.17 -6.36 -22.69
C GLN A 142 -6.36 -5.79 -21.90
N SER A 143 -6.97 -6.57 -21.00
CA SER A 143 -8.14 -6.15 -20.19
C SER A 143 -7.92 -6.16 -18.68
N ASP A 144 -6.84 -6.77 -18.18
CA ASP A 144 -6.62 -6.85 -16.73
C ASP A 144 -6.11 -5.49 -16.22
N GLY A 145 -6.69 -4.99 -15.13
CA GLY A 145 -6.36 -3.70 -14.49
C GLY A 145 -6.77 -2.44 -15.25
N LYS A 146 -7.45 -2.62 -16.39
CA LYS A 146 -8.10 -1.52 -17.09
C LYS A 146 -9.19 -0.96 -16.17
N ASN A 147 -8.86 0.19 -15.55
CA ASN A 147 -9.66 1.09 -14.72
C ASN A 147 -9.31 1.09 -13.22
N ASP A 148 -8.27 0.39 -12.75
CA ASP A 148 -7.92 0.49 -11.32
C ASP A 148 -7.24 1.82 -10.99
N LEU A 149 -7.41 2.25 -9.74
CA LEU A 149 -6.76 3.46 -9.22
C LEU A 149 -5.48 3.06 -8.48
N ILE A 150 -4.37 3.70 -8.85
CA ILE A 150 -3.16 3.70 -8.03
C ILE A 150 -3.06 5.06 -7.38
N LEU A 151 -3.14 5.10 -6.06
CA LEU A 151 -3.06 6.31 -5.26
C LEU A 151 -1.72 6.39 -4.53
N THR A 152 -1.33 7.58 -4.09
CA THR A 152 -0.13 7.78 -3.26
C THR A 152 -0.26 8.96 -2.30
N ASN A 153 0.51 8.90 -1.21
CA ASN A 153 0.77 10.06 -0.35
C ASN A 153 1.77 11.05 -0.97
N GLY A 154 2.40 10.70 -2.10
CA GLY A 154 3.42 11.53 -2.77
C GLY A 154 4.81 11.48 -2.12
N LYS A 155 4.97 10.69 -1.05
CA LYS A 155 6.20 10.52 -0.28
C LYS A 155 6.74 9.08 -0.31
N GLY A 156 6.22 8.27 -1.23
CA GLY A 156 6.72 6.93 -1.53
C GLY A 156 5.86 5.77 -1.03
N ILE A 157 4.67 6.03 -0.48
CA ILE A 157 3.69 5.00 -0.12
C ILE A 157 2.58 5.00 -1.19
N PHE A 158 2.32 3.84 -1.76
CA PHE A 158 1.34 3.66 -2.84
C PHE A 158 0.22 2.72 -2.42
N ALA A 159 -1.00 3.02 -2.83
CA ALA A 159 -2.16 2.17 -2.63
C ALA A 159 -2.71 1.70 -3.98
N ILE A 160 -2.84 0.38 -4.13
CA ILE A 160 -3.56 -0.25 -5.22
C ILE A 160 -5.02 -0.40 -4.78
N VAL A 161 -5.92 0.30 -5.46
CA VAL A 161 -7.34 0.35 -5.12
C VAL A 161 -8.13 -0.40 -6.17
N GLU A 162 -8.65 -1.56 -5.79
CA GLU A 162 -9.62 -2.30 -6.58
C GLU A 162 -11.04 -1.91 -6.13
N THR A 163 -11.91 -1.59 -7.07
CA THR A 163 -13.29 -1.24 -6.77
C THR A 163 -14.27 -2.28 -7.30
N LYS A 164 -15.28 -2.67 -6.50
CA LYS A 164 -16.38 -3.51 -6.98
C LYS A 164 -17.72 -3.04 -6.46
N ARG A 165 -18.68 -2.85 -7.37
CA ARG A 165 -20.08 -2.73 -6.94
C ARG A 165 -20.56 -4.06 -6.39
N VAL A 166 -21.42 -4.03 -5.38
CA VAL A 166 -22.03 -5.24 -4.81
C VAL A 166 -23.54 -5.03 -4.79
N ASP A 167 -24.29 -6.02 -5.27
CA ASP A 167 -25.74 -6.00 -5.15
C ASP A 167 -26.13 -6.22 -3.67
N LYS A 168 -26.92 -5.29 -3.13
CA LYS A 168 -27.33 -5.26 -1.73
C LYS A 168 -28.27 -6.42 -1.37
N HIS A 169 -28.93 -7.03 -2.37
CA HIS A 169 -29.96 -8.03 -2.14
C HIS A 169 -29.46 -9.48 -2.24
N ASN A 170 -28.22 -9.70 -2.67
CA ASN A 170 -27.67 -11.05 -2.88
C ASN A 170 -26.44 -11.33 -1.99
N LYS A 171 -26.68 -12.01 -0.86
CA LYS A 171 -25.65 -12.34 0.15
C LYS A 171 -24.50 -13.20 -0.39
N ASP A 172 -24.80 -14.18 -1.24
CA ASP A 172 -23.79 -15.08 -1.81
C ASP A 172 -22.92 -14.34 -2.84
N LEU A 173 -23.56 -13.54 -3.70
CA LEU A 173 -22.85 -12.67 -4.64
C LEU A 173 -21.99 -11.64 -3.90
N LYS A 174 -22.44 -11.13 -2.75
CA LYS A 174 -21.67 -10.24 -1.89
C LYS A 174 -20.39 -10.91 -1.37
N LYS A 175 -20.49 -12.12 -0.81
CA LYS A 175 -19.32 -12.87 -0.34
C LYS A 175 -18.35 -13.17 -1.48
N TYR A 176 -18.87 -13.59 -2.63
CA TYR A 176 -18.06 -13.85 -3.82
C TYR A 176 -17.33 -12.60 -4.31
N ARG A 177 -18.01 -11.45 -4.43
CA ARG A 177 -17.41 -10.20 -4.88
C ARG A 177 -16.38 -9.65 -3.88
N LYS A 178 -16.59 -9.82 -2.57
CA LYS A 178 -15.59 -9.52 -1.53
C LYS A 178 -14.32 -10.35 -1.74
N TYR A 179 -14.44 -11.65 -1.96
CA TYR A 179 -13.27 -12.49 -2.24
C TYR A 179 -12.56 -12.06 -3.53
N HIS A 180 -13.34 -11.79 -4.59
CA HIS A 180 -12.81 -11.41 -5.88
C HIS A 180 -12.07 -10.07 -5.85
N VAL A 181 -12.60 -9.05 -5.16
CA VAL A 181 -11.97 -7.73 -5.03
C VAL A 181 -10.62 -7.84 -4.29
N ILE A 182 -10.56 -8.63 -3.22
CA ILE A 182 -9.31 -8.86 -2.47
C ILE A 182 -8.30 -9.62 -3.34
N ALA A 183 -8.72 -10.69 -4.01
CA ALA A 183 -7.84 -11.49 -4.86
C ALA A 183 -7.24 -10.68 -6.03
N GLN A 184 -8.03 -9.78 -6.63
CA GLN A 184 -7.52 -8.86 -7.65
C GLN A 184 -6.51 -7.87 -7.07
N ALA A 185 -6.85 -7.22 -5.95
CA ALA A 185 -5.97 -6.25 -5.29
C ALA A 185 -4.60 -6.88 -4.92
N ILE A 186 -4.59 -8.13 -4.44
CA ILE A 186 -3.34 -8.89 -4.18
C ILE A 186 -2.51 -9.04 -5.45
N ARG A 187 -3.13 -9.52 -6.53
CA ARG A 187 -2.45 -9.76 -7.81
C ARG A 187 -1.86 -8.46 -8.37
N TYR A 188 -2.60 -7.37 -8.26
CA TYR A 188 -2.20 -6.06 -8.76
C TYR A 188 -1.10 -5.41 -7.91
N LYS A 189 -1.16 -5.54 -6.59
CA LYS A 189 -0.04 -5.18 -5.70
C LYS A 189 1.25 -5.91 -6.08
N ARG A 190 1.20 -7.23 -6.28
CA ARG A 190 2.39 -8.01 -6.68
C ARG A 190 2.95 -7.53 -8.01
N ALA A 191 2.12 -7.40 -9.04
CA ALA A 191 2.55 -6.92 -10.35
C ALA A 191 3.13 -5.49 -10.27
N PHE A 192 2.59 -4.62 -9.42
CA PHE A 192 3.09 -3.25 -9.28
C PHE A 192 4.46 -3.24 -8.60
N ILE A 193 4.65 -4.06 -7.56
CA ILE A 193 5.95 -4.24 -6.90
C ILE A 193 6.98 -4.78 -7.90
N GLU A 194 6.64 -5.83 -8.65
CA GLU A 194 7.53 -6.45 -9.65
C GLU A 194 7.98 -5.46 -10.73
N GLN A 195 7.05 -4.66 -11.25
CA GLN A 195 7.35 -3.65 -12.28
C GLN A 195 8.20 -2.47 -11.75
N ASN A 196 8.24 -2.27 -10.43
CA ASN A 196 8.88 -1.11 -9.80
C ASN A 196 9.97 -1.49 -8.78
N LEU A 197 10.52 -2.70 -8.84
CA LEU A 197 11.54 -3.19 -7.87
C LEU A 197 12.70 -2.21 -7.71
N ASN A 198 13.17 -1.65 -8.82
CA ASN A 198 14.33 -0.76 -8.85
C ASN A 198 13.98 0.72 -8.67
N ASN A 199 12.70 1.05 -8.47
CA ASN A 199 12.30 2.43 -8.28
C ASN A 199 12.60 2.87 -6.82
N PRO A 200 13.52 3.83 -6.59
CA PRO A 200 13.87 4.29 -5.25
C PRO A 200 12.78 5.14 -4.60
N ASP A 201 11.85 5.66 -5.41
CA ASP A 201 10.74 6.49 -4.96
C ASP A 201 9.56 5.68 -4.42
N ILE A 202 9.60 4.35 -4.54
CA ILE A 202 8.58 3.45 -3.99
C ILE A 202 9.16 2.76 -2.75
N ILE A 203 8.66 3.17 -1.60
CA ILE A 203 9.03 2.66 -0.27
C ILE A 203 8.12 1.49 0.10
N ALA A 204 6.80 1.69 -0.02
CA ALA A 204 5.82 0.69 0.36
C ALA A 204 4.63 0.70 -0.61
N VAL A 205 4.04 -0.49 -0.79
CA VAL A 205 2.83 -0.67 -1.60
C VAL A 205 1.82 -1.42 -0.75
N VAL A 206 0.63 -0.88 -0.66
CA VAL A 206 -0.52 -1.49 0.01
C VAL A 206 -1.65 -1.72 -0.97
N ALA A 207 -2.56 -2.64 -0.64
CA ALA A 207 -3.73 -2.96 -1.44
C ALA A 207 -5.01 -2.80 -0.64
N VAL A 208 -6.06 -2.34 -1.31
CA VAL A 208 -7.39 -2.18 -0.74
C VAL A 208 -8.45 -2.55 -1.76
N GLY A 209 -9.41 -3.35 -1.34
CA GLY A 209 -10.66 -3.55 -2.05
C GLY A 209 -11.73 -2.61 -1.49
N ILE A 210 -12.46 -1.90 -2.34
CA ILE A 210 -13.57 -1.04 -1.92
C ILE A 210 -14.85 -1.52 -2.59
N THR A 211 -15.92 -1.61 -1.81
CA THR A 211 -17.25 -1.92 -2.36
C THR A 211 -18.28 -0.84 -2.03
N GLU A 212 -19.21 -0.61 -2.95
CA GLU A 212 -20.28 0.39 -2.86
C GLU A 212 -21.41 0.05 -1.85
N GLU A 213 -21.17 -0.84 -0.89
CA GLU A 213 -22.17 -1.09 0.16
C GLU A 213 -22.52 0.23 0.89
N HIS A 214 -23.73 0.35 1.46
CA HIS A 214 -24.05 1.49 2.35
C HIS A 214 -22.94 1.58 3.39
N SER A 215 -22.12 2.65 3.38
CA SER A 215 -20.86 2.87 4.12
C SER A 215 -19.51 2.53 3.46
N GLN A 216 -19.48 2.22 2.15
CA GLN A 216 -18.24 2.11 1.35
C GLN A 216 -17.15 1.26 2.02
N LYS A 217 -17.51 0.01 2.34
CA LYS A 217 -16.63 -0.91 3.08
C LYS A 217 -15.31 -1.13 2.36
N ARG A 218 -14.23 -1.08 3.15
CA ARG A 218 -12.84 -1.35 2.76
C ARG A 218 -12.46 -2.76 3.17
N TYR A 219 -11.68 -3.44 2.34
CA TYR A 219 -11.18 -4.78 2.57
C TYR A 219 -9.68 -4.82 2.35
N TRP A 220 -8.97 -5.37 3.32
CA TRP A 220 -7.53 -5.48 3.30
C TRP A 220 -7.14 -6.92 2.96
N PRO A 221 -6.17 -7.12 2.06
CA PRO A 221 -5.64 -8.46 1.79
C PRO A 221 -4.91 -9.13 2.95
N GLY A 222 -4.31 -8.34 3.85
CA GLY A 222 -3.56 -8.84 4.99
C GLY A 222 -3.32 -7.78 6.05
N LEU A 223 -2.80 -8.22 7.21
CA LEU A 223 -2.52 -7.38 8.38
C LEU A 223 -1.62 -6.20 8.05
N TYR A 224 -0.61 -6.42 7.23
CA TYR A 224 0.32 -5.37 6.81
C TYR A 224 -0.40 -4.21 6.12
N ASP A 225 -1.25 -4.50 5.13
CA ASP A 225 -2.00 -3.50 4.40
C ASP A 225 -2.93 -2.72 5.35
N GLU A 226 -3.67 -3.44 6.19
CA GLU A 226 -4.54 -2.85 7.19
C GLU A 226 -3.78 -1.92 8.16
N ARG A 227 -2.64 -2.37 8.71
CA ARG A 227 -1.86 -1.61 9.70
C ARG A 227 -1.32 -0.30 9.12
N VAL A 228 -0.85 -0.32 7.87
CA VAL A 228 -0.42 0.90 7.18
C VAL A 228 -1.58 1.89 7.00
N PHE A 229 -2.75 1.40 6.59
CA PHE A 229 -3.94 2.24 6.46
C PHE A 229 -4.44 2.80 7.79
N ARG A 230 -4.41 1.99 8.85
CA ARG A 230 -4.75 2.44 10.21
C ARG A 230 -3.79 3.53 10.68
N ALA A 231 -2.51 3.44 10.36
CA ALA A 231 -1.55 4.45 10.75
C ALA A 231 -1.82 5.84 10.12
N PHE A 232 -2.19 5.88 8.84
CA PHE A 232 -2.65 7.13 8.23
C PHE A 232 -3.97 7.64 8.81
N SER A 233 -4.88 6.74 9.16
CA SER A 233 -6.14 7.10 9.82
C SER A 233 -5.86 7.72 11.19
N PHE A 234 -4.93 7.16 11.95
CA PHE A 234 -4.51 7.69 13.24
C PHE A 234 -3.94 9.12 13.13
N ILE A 235 -3.09 9.38 12.11
CA ILE A 235 -2.56 10.73 11.86
C ILE A 235 -3.71 11.73 11.63
N LYS A 236 -4.69 11.36 10.81
CA LYS A 236 -5.78 12.27 10.42
C LYS A 236 -6.80 12.49 11.54
N TYR A 237 -7.16 11.45 12.29
CA TYR A 237 -8.33 11.47 13.18
C TYR A 237 -8.01 11.16 14.66
N GLY A 238 -6.76 10.83 15.00
CA GLY A 238 -6.36 10.40 16.34
C GLY A 238 -6.82 8.98 16.70
N ARG A 239 -6.99 8.69 18.00
CA ARG A 239 -7.49 7.40 18.54
C ARG A 239 -8.99 7.14 18.25
N CYS A 240 -9.54 7.72 17.20
CA CYS A 240 -10.89 7.38 16.79
C CYS A 240 -10.83 6.04 16.07
N ASP A 241 -11.30 5.00 16.74
CA ASP A 241 -11.64 3.73 16.10
C ASP A 241 -12.53 4.06 14.90
N PHE A 242 -11.98 3.95 13.70
CA PHE A 242 -12.84 3.68 12.57
C PHE A 242 -13.57 2.41 12.95
N SER A 243 -14.90 2.50 13.01
CA SER A 243 -15.73 1.32 13.15
C SER A 243 -15.26 0.33 12.10
N ASP A 244 -14.60 -0.73 12.57
CA ASP A 244 -14.20 -1.84 11.74
C ASP A 244 -15.44 -2.30 10.97
N PRO A 245 -15.29 -2.79 9.74
CA PRO A 245 -16.36 -3.59 9.20
C PRO A 245 -16.61 -4.72 10.21
N GLU A 246 -17.74 -4.63 10.93
CA GLU A 246 -18.32 -5.74 11.67
C GLU A 246 -18.39 -6.93 10.72
N ASP A 247 -17.40 -7.81 10.82
CA ASP A 247 -17.38 -9.18 10.31
C ASP A 247 -16.05 -9.80 10.75
N GLU A 248 -16.12 -10.56 11.84
CA GLU A 248 -15.16 -11.59 12.25
C GLU A 248 -15.01 -12.67 11.16
N GLY A 249 -14.43 -12.28 10.04
CA GLY A 249 -14.22 -13.10 8.87
C GLY A 249 -12.89 -12.76 8.25
N PHE A 250 -11.83 -12.88 9.05
CA PHE A 250 -10.44 -12.83 8.63
C PHE A 250 -10.22 -13.84 7.50
N PHE A 251 -10.14 -13.35 6.27
CA PHE A 251 -9.53 -14.09 5.17
C PHE A 251 -8.12 -13.52 5.00
N TYR A 252 -7.19 -13.96 5.85
CA TYR A 252 -5.78 -13.91 5.48
C TYR A 252 -5.59 -14.92 4.37
N ALA A 253 -5.63 -14.46 3.12
CA ALA A 253 -5.03 -15.21 2.04
C ALA A 253 -3.53 -15.19 2.32
N SER A 254 -3.02 -16.21 3.05
CA SER A 254 -1.59 -16.44 3.21
C SER A 254 -0.95 -16.29 1.82
N SER A 255 -0.16 -15.25 1.64
CA SER A 255 0.61 -15.05 0.42
C SER A 255 1.78 -16.04 0.29
N ASN A 256 1.93 -16.98 1.23
CA ASN A 256 3.05 -17.91 1.26
C ASN A 256 2.70 -19.27 0.68
N SER A 257 2.74 -19.32 -0.65
CA SER A 257 3.27 -20.45 -1.41
C SER A 257 3.82 -19.84 -2.71
N SER A 258 5.12 -19.68 -2.93
CA SER A 258 6.07 -20.78 -3.05
C SER A 258 7.52 -20.26 -3.05
N ASN A 259 8.43 -21.09 -2.55
CA ASN A 259 9.89 -21.01 -2.58
C ASN A 259 10.53 -20.22 -3.74
N SER A 260 11.39 -19.27 -3.41
CA SER A 260 12.76 -19.25 -3.93
C SER A 260 13.70 -18.55 -2.96
N SER A 261 14.57 -19.35 -2.35
CA SER A 261 15.81 -18.90 -1.74
C SER A 261 16.68 -18.25 -2.81
N LEU A 262 16.67 -16.92 -2.89
CA LEU A 262 17.70 -16.17 -3.59
C LEU A 262 18.89 -16.01 -2.64
N SER A 263 19.78 -17.01 -2.69
CA SER A 263 21.16 -16.87 -2.26
C SER A 263 21.81 -15.77 -3.09
N LEU A 264 22.05 -14.61 -2.49
CA LEU A 264 23.01 -13.64 -3.01
C LEU A 264 24.41 -14.21 -2.78
N ALA A 265 24.97 -14.81 -3.83
CA ALA A 265 26.39 -15.13 -3.94
C ALA A 265 26.87 -14.81 -5.36
N GLY A 266 27.84 -13.88 -5.45
CA GLY A 266 28.84 -13.81 -6.51
C GLY A 266 28.46 -13.13 -7.83
N ASN A 267 28.82 -11.86 -7.98
CA ASN A 267 30.01 -11.40 -8.73
C ASN A 267 30.18 -9.89 -8.61
#